data_AF-A0A316VQY0-F1
#
_entry.id   AF-A0A316VQY0-F1
#
_cell.length_a   1.000
_cell.length_b   1.000
_cell.length_c   1.000
_cell.angle_alpha   90.00
_cell.angle_beta   90.00
_cell.angle_gamma   90.00
#
_symmetry.space_group_name_H-M   'P 1'
#
loop_
_entity.id
_entity.type
_entity.pdbx_description
1 polymer ?
#
loop_
_entity_poly.entity_id
_entity_poly.type
_entity_poly.pdbx_seq_one_letter_code
_entity_poly.pdbx_strand_id
1 'polypeptide(L)'
;MSHSSRSSTNQSAFRFRVAVRDFSCLLTGDPAEECVAAHIIPQSRPEYYTEIVGREVTYPFLTEHGITLNHAMHRAYDNGDFALWPRGEDLIVHYFMPKMLKRRAHHGQVIHRSHFRVQDESELPNKQLLMFHYQQCVIKYLRGFAAGFESGGGEAQVGGASGGEGSERLEE
;
A
#
# COMPACT_ATOMS: atom_id res chain seq x y z
N MET A 1 -5.19 -12.35 14.76
CA MET A 1 -4.70 -11.22 15.58
C MET A 1 -3.66 -11.79 16.53
N SER A 2 -2.38 -11.42 16.36
CA SER A 2 -1.28 -11.92 17.20
C SER A 2 -0.68 -10.74 17.95
N HIS A 3 -0.91 -10.70 19.26
CA HIS A 3 -0.26 -9.77 20.18
C HIS A 3 1.16 -10.28 20.48
N SER A 4 2.18 -9.71 19.86
CA SER A 4 3.55 -9.82 20.39
C SER A 4 4.00 -8.45 20.92
N SER A 5 3.60 -8.13 22.15
CA SER A 5 4.02 -6.94 22.91
C SER A 5 5.46 -7.01 23.44
N ARG A 6 6.31 -7.90 22.89
CA ARG A 6 7.74 -7.91 23.19
C ARG A 6 8.48 -7.07 22.15
N SER A 7 8.60 -5.79 22.45
CA SER A 7 9.59 -4.89 21.87
C SER A 7 10.99 -5.46 22.15
N SER A 8 11.45 -6.42 21.35
CA SER A 8 12.83 -6.91 21.42
C SER A 8 13.80 -5.76 21.13
N THR A 9 14.99 -5.74 21.74
CA THR A 9 16.05 -4.74 21.48
C THR A 9 16.26 -4.47 19.99
N ASN A 10 16.10 -5.52 19.19
CA ASN A 10 16.17 -5.52 17.73
C ASN A 10 15.11 -4.63 17.05
N GLN A 11 13.87 -4.68 17.52
CA GLN A 11 12.78 -3.83 17.05
C GLN A 11 13.01 -2.36 17.43
N SER A 12 13.50 -2.11 18.65
CA SER A 12 13.81 -0.74 19.09
C SER A 12 14.92 -0.13 18.25
N ALA A 13 15.99 -0.88 17.97
CA ALA A 13 17.10 -0.42 17.16
C ALA A 13 16.70 -0.21 15.69
N PHE A 14 15.87 -1.10 15.13
CA PHE A 14 15.29 -0.93 13.79
C PHE A 14 14.43 0.33 13.70
N ARG A 15 13.50 0.50 14.64
CA ARG A 15 12.64 1.69 14.71
C ARG A 15 13.46 2.96 14.77
N PHE A 16 14.48 2.98 15.63
CA PHE A 16 15.38 4.13 15.77
C PHE A 16 16.12 4.44 14.47
N ARG A 17 16.78 3.44 13.85
CA ARG A 17 17.54 3.66 12.61
C ARG A 17 16.68 4.15 11.45
N VAL A 18 15.50 3.54 11.25
CA VAL A 18 14.57 3.93 10.19
C VAL A 18 14.04 5.36 10.44
N ALA A 19 13.69 5.69 11.69
CA ALA A 19 13.24 7.03 12.06
C ALA A 19 14.33 8.11 11.85
N VAL A 20 15.59 7.83 12.21
CA VAL A 20 16.71 8.74 11.98
C VAL A 20 16.96 8.93 10.49
N ARG A 21 16.86 7.85 9.71
CA ARG A 21 17.03 7.87 8.25
C ARG A 21 15.98 8.76 7.58
N ASP A 22 14.72 8.54 7.87
CA ASP A 22 13.60 9.17 7.14
C ASP A 22 13.22 10.53 7.76
N PHE A 23 13.51 10.73 9.05
CA PHE A 23 13.18 11.91 9.87
C PHE A 23 11.69 12.24 10.04
N SER A 24 10.83 11.83 9.12
CA SER A 24 9.39 12.10 9.11
C SER A 24 8.65 11.03 8.32
N CYS A 25 7.31 11.02 8.40
CA CYS A 25 6.48 10.18 7.55
C CYS A 25 6.77 10.46 6.06
N LEU A 26 7.05 9.42 5.28
CA LEU A 26 7.38 9.55 3.86
C LEU A 26 6.29 10.27 3.03
N LEU A 27 5.02 10.13 3.43
CA LEU A 27 3.89 10.66 2.66
C LEU A 27 3.40 12.00 3.19
N THR A 28 3.21 12.11 4.50
CA THR A 28 2.52 13.24 5.13
C THR A 28 3.47 14.26 5.76
N GLY A 29 4.73 13.90 5.99
CA GLY A 29 5.70 14.76 6.69
C GLY A 29 5.47 14.84 8.20
N ASP A 30 4.55 14.04 8.77
CA ASP A 30 4.36 13.98 10.23
C ASP A 30 5.68 13.62 10.93
N PRO A 31 5.95 14.14 12.13
CA PRO A 31 7.18 13.85 12.86
C PRO A 31 7.38 12.33 13.06
N ALA A 32 8.62 11.85 12.96
CA ALA A 32 8.92 10.41 13.10
C ALA A 32 8.50 9.83 14.47
N GLU A 33 8.39 10.67 15.51
CA GLU A 33 7.90 10.30 16.84
C GLU A 33 6.45 9.80 16.81
N GLU A 34 5.62 10.36 15.92
CA GLU A 34 4.21 9.99 15.70
C GLU A 34 4.05 8.85 14.68
N CYS A 35 5.18 8.31 14.20
CA CYS A 35 5.23 7.31 13.16
C CYS A 35 5.61 5.92 13.69
N VAL A 36 5.56 4.96 12.79
CA VAL A 36 6.07 3.61 12.97
C VAL A 36 7.09 3.28 11.88
N ALA A 37 8.04 2.42 12.22
CA ALA A 37 8.90 1.79 11.22
C ALA A 37 8.15 0.59 10.62
N ALA A 38 7.50 0.85 9.49
CA ALA A 38 6.81 -0.16 8.70
C ALA A 38 7.84 -1.01 7.97
N HIS A 39 7.73 -2.34 8.06
CA HIS A 39 8.54 -3.20 7.19
C HIS A 39 7.97 -3.13 5.77
N ILE A 40 8.85 -3.13 4.77
CA ILE A 40 8.46 -3.15 3.35
C ILE A 40 7.74 -4.46 3.01
N ILE A 41 8.23 -5.57 3.57
CA ILE A 41 7.65 -6.92 3.48
C ILE A 41 7.30 -7.40 4.90
N PRO A 42 6.22 -8.17 5.13
CA PRO A 42 5.85 -8.61 6.47
C PRO A 42 7.00 -9.31 7.21
N GLN A 43 7.33 -8.81 8.39
CA GLN A 43 8.36 -9.40 9.26
C GLN A 43 8.07 -10.88 9.61
N SER A 44 6.80 -11.27 9.62
CA SER A 44 6.34 -12.64 9.87
C SER A 44 6.64 -13.62 8.72
N ARG A 45 7.19 -13.13 7.60
CA ARG A 45 7.53 -13.91 6.41
C ARG A 45 9.01 -13.76 6.05
N PRO A 46 9.95 -14.18 6.93
CA PRO A 46 11.38 -14.05 6.69
C PRO A 46 11.85 -14.80 5.43
N GLU A 47 11.13 -15.84 5.00
CA GLU A 47 11.41 -16.60 3.77
C GLU A 47 11.47 -15.71 2.52
N TYR A 48 10.61 -14.69 2.45
CA TYR A 48 10.55 -13.78 1.31
C TYR A 48 11.77 -12.88 1.23
N TYR A 49 12.40 -12.53 2.36
CA TYR A 49 13.59 -11.67 2.33
C TYR A 49 14.74 -12.38 1.62
N THR A 50 14.99 -13.64 1.96
CA THR A 50 16.05 -14.42 1.32
C THR A 50 15.77 -14.64 -0.17
N GLU A 51 14.51 -14.95 -0.51
CA GLU A 51 14.08 -15.16 -1.90
C GLU A 51 14.22 -13.90 -2.76
N ILE A 52 13.75 -12.74 -2.25
CA ILE A 52 13.72 -11.49 -3.01
C ILE A 52 15.13 -10.87 -3.12
N VAL A 53 15.89 -10.87 -2.03
CA VAL A 53 17.22 -10.24 -1.99
C VAL A 53 18.29 -11.14 -2.61
N GLY A 54 18.02 -12.44 -2.77
CA GLY A 54 18.94 -13.40 -3.38
C GLY A 54 20.17 -13.71 -2.50
N ARG A 55 20.10 -13.39 -1.21
CA ARG A 55 21.11 -13.70 -0.19
C ARG A 55 20.42 -14.09 1.10
N GLU A 56 21.10 -14.86 1.93
CA GLU A 56 20.55 -15.25 3.23
C GLU A 56 20.30 -14.00 4.10
N VAL A 57 19.04 -13.74 4.40
CA VAL A 57 18.63 -12.69 5.35
C VAL A 57 18.32 -13.36 6.68
N THR A 58 19.34 -13.44 7.53
CA THR A 58 19.23 -13.99 8.90
C THR A 58 18.49 -13.04 9.84
N TYR A 59 18.36 -11.76 9.46
CA TYR A 59 17.87 -10.70 10.34
C TYR A 59 16.96 -9.71 9.58
N PRO A 60 15.63 -9.74 9.80
CA PRO A 60 14.70 -8.92 9.03
C PRO A 60 14.63 -7.45 9.48
N PHE A 61 15.51 -7.01 10.37
CA PHE A 61 15.49 -5.68 11.01
C PHE A 61 16.61 -4.75 10.51
N LEU A 62 17.08 -4.96 9.28
CA LEU A 62 18.01 -4.03 8.61
C LEU A 62 17.27 -2.74 8.23
N THR A 63 17.96 -1.61 8.26
CA THR A 63 17.36 -0.29 7.96
C THR A 63 16.72 -0.26 6.57
N GLU A 64 17.36 -0.89 5.57
CA GLU A 64 16.86 -1.01 4.20
C GLU A 64 15.52 -1.78 4.07
N HIS A 65 15.12 -2.54 5.10
CA HIS A 65 13.87 -3.29 5.10
C HIS A 65 12.66 -2.48 5.56
N GLY A 66 12.87 -1.25 6.04
CA GLY A 66 11.84 -0.44 6.66
C GLY A 66 11.64 0.93 6.03
N ILE A 67 10.49 1.52 6.30
CA ILE A 67 10.13 2.91 5.98
C ILE A 67 9.32 3.54 7.12
N THR A 68 9.38 4.86 7.26
CA THR A 68 8.66 5.61 8.29
C THR A 68 7.30 6.05 7.78
N LEU A 69 6.24 5.56 8.41
CA LEU A 69 4.86 5.91 8.07
C LEU A 69 4.08 6.26 9.34
N ASN A 70 3.19 7.25 9.26
CA ASN A 70 2.21 7.45 10.33
C ASN A 70 1.24 6.25 10.41
N HIS A 71 0.48 6.14 11.50
CA HIS A 71 -0.41 5.00 11.72
C HIS A 71 -1.45 4.78 10.60
N ALA A 72 -1.98 5.85 10.01
CA ALA A 72 -2.98 5.76 8.95
C ALA A 72 -2.37 5.25 7.63
N MET A 73 -1.18 5.74 7.28
CA MET A 73 -0.43 5.33 6.08
C MET A 73 0.15 3.94 6.23
N HIS A 74 0.64 3.56 7.42
CA HIS A 74 1.09 2.20 7.69
C HIS A 74 -0.04 1.18 7.47
N ARG A 75 -1.24 1.44 8.01
CA ARG A 75 -2.40 0.58 7.76
C ARG A 75 -2.76 0.48 6.28
N ALA A 76 -2.71 1.61 5.56
CA ALA A 76 -2.98 1.63 4.13
C ALA A 76 -1.92 0.84 3.33
N TYR A 77 -0.65 0.93 3.73
CA TYR A 77 0.47 0.22 3.12
C TYR A 77 0.38 -1.30 3.34
N ASP A 78 0.09 -1.74 4.58
CA ASP A 78 -0.12 -3.16 4.93
C ASP A 78 -1.32 -3.76 4.19
N ASN A 79 -2.38 -2.97 4.03
CA ASN A 79 -3.53 -3.35 3.22
C ASN A 79 -3.20 -3.38 1.72
N GLY A 80 -2.07 -2.85 1.28
CA GLY A 80 -1.70 -2.73 -0.13
C GLY A 80 -2.48 -1.65 -0.87
N ASP A 81 -3.10 -0.68 -0.19
CA ASP A 81 -3.86 0.41 -0.83
C ASP A 81 -2.98 1.26 -1.75
N PHE A 82 -1.69 1.35 -1.41
CA PHE A 82 -0.65 1.98 -2.22
C PHE A 82 0.68 1.22 -2.08
N ALA A 83 1.59 1.48 -2.99
CA ALA A 83 2.98 1.03 -2.94
C ALA A 83 3.93 2.14 -3.40
N LEU A 84 5.22 1.95 -3.14
CA LEU A 84 6.28 2.83 -3.62
C LEU A 84 6.95 2.20 -4.83
N TRP A 85 6.98 2.91 -5.95
CA TRP A 85 7.65 2.52 -7.18
C TRP A 85 9.04 3.15 -7.27
N PRO A 86 10.14 2.37 -7.28
CA PRO A 86 11.48 2.91 -7.50
C PRO A 86 11.63 3.46 -8.93
N ARG A 87 11.99 4.75 -9.06
CA ARG A 87 12.36 5.38 -10.34
C ARG A 87 13.71 6.07 -10.21
N GLY A 88 14.77 5.37 -10.63
CA GLY A 88 16.14 5.84 -10.42
C GLY A 88 16.44 5.88 -8.91
N GLU A 89 16.78 7.06 -8.40
CA GLU A 89 17.01 7.29 -6.96
C GLU A 89 15.78 7.80 -6.20
N ASP A 90 14.70 8.14 -6.91
CA ASP A 90 13.47 8.60 -6.30
C ASP A 90 12.47 7.45 -6.15
N LEU A 91 11.53 7.62 -5.22
CA LEU A 91 10.36 6.73 -5.08
C LEU A 91 9.09 7.48 -5.50
N ILE A 92 8.21 6.82 -6.24
CA ILE A 92 6.90 7.37 -6.63
C ILE A 92 5.80 6.64 -5.87
N VAL A 93 4.90 7.40 -5.26
CA VAL A 93 3.76 6.84 -4.53
C VAL A 93 2.65 6.46 -5.52
N HIS A 94 2.29 5.17 -5.61
CA HIS A 94 1.21 4.68 -6.47
C HIS A 94 0.06 4.11 -5.62
N TYR A 95 -1.09 4.78 -5.66
CA TYR A 95 -2.36 4.27 -5.12
C TYR A 95 -3.10 3.41 -6.14
N PHE A 96 -3.58 2.24 -5.72
CA PHE A 96 -4.27 1.28 -6.59
C PHE A 96 -5.80 1.34 -6.52
N MET A 97 -6.37 1.95 -5.46
CA MET A 97 -7.82 2.18 -5.36
C MET A 97 -8.16 3.67 -5.09
N PRO A 98 -8.68 4.41 -6.09
CA PRO A 98 -8.99 5.83 -5.94
C PRO A 98 -10.33 6.13 -5.24
N LYS A 99 -11.08 5.13 -4.77
CA LYS A 99 -12.40 5.34 -4.12
C LYS A 99 -12.33 6.14 -2.81
N MET A 100 -11.14 6.35 -2.24
CA MET A 100 -10.92 7.25 -1.11
C MET A 100 -10.27 8.56 -1.58
N LEU A 101 -11.10 9.54 -1.98
CA LEU A 101 -10.66 10.85 -2.51
C LEU A 101 -9.57 11.53 -1.65
N LYS A 102 -9.66 11.45 -0.31
CA LYS A 102 -8.67 12.06 0.60
C LYS A 102 -7.27 11.45 0.50
N ARG A 103 -7.14 10.18 0.11
CA ARG A 103 -5.84 9.49 0.00
C ARG A 103 -5.21 9.63 -1.39
N ARG A 104 -6.00 10.08 -2.38
CA ARG A 104 -5.53 10.33 -3.76
C ARG A 104 -4.55 11.49 -3.85
N ALA A 105 -4.53 12.39 -2.87
CA ALA A 105 -3.64 13.54 -2.83
C ALA A 105 -2.15 13.16 -2.90
N HIS A 106 -1.79 11.97 -2.41
CA HIS A 106 -0.41 11.47 -2.43
C HIS A 106 -0.10 10.66 -3.69
N HIS A 107 -1.07 10.34 -4.56
CA HIS A 107 -0.80 9.58 -5.77
C HIS A 107 0.10 10.38 -6.72
N GLY A 108 1.18 9.78 -7.19
CA GLY A 108 2.19 10.43 -8.02
C GLY A 108 3.18 11.30 -7.24
N GLN A 109 3.04 11.40 -5.91
CA GLN A 109 4.03 12.09 -5.07
C GLN A 109 5.41 11.46 -5.26
N VAL A 110 6.41 12.32 -5.47
CA VAL A 110 7.80 11.92 -5.58
C VAL A 110 8.46 12.10 -4.21
N ILE A 111 9.02 11.01 -3.68
CA ILE A 111 9.89 11.03 -2.51
C ILE A 111 11.31 11.06 -3.04
N HIS A 112 11.96 12.22 -2.93
CA HIS A 112 13.31 12.41 -3.43
C HIS A 112 14.34 11.67 -2.59
N ARG A 113 15.45 11.24 -3.22
CA ARG A 113 16.60 10.66 -2.51
C ARG A 113 17.07 11.51 -1.32
N SER A 114 17.02 12.84 -1.43
CA SER A 114 17.43 13.77 -0.38
C SER A 114 16.58 13.71 0.89
N HIS A 115 15.42 13.05 0.86
CA HIS A 115 14.63 12.77 2.05
C HIS A 115 15.38 11.84 3.02
N PHE A 116 16.13 10.88 2.50
CA PHE A 116 16.85 9.88 3.28
C PHE A 116 18.20 10.41 3.75
N ARG A 117 18.36 10.50 5.07
CA ARG A 117 19.54 11.00 5.77
C ARG A 117 20.55 9.88 6.01
N VAL A 118 21.13 9.36 4.94
CA VAL A 118 22.16 8.30 4.99
C VAL A 118 23.49 8.77 4.42
N GLN A 119 24.56 8.25 4.99
CA GLN A 119 25.90 8.28 4.38
C GLN A 119 26.17 7.00 3.57
N ASP A 120 25.62 5.87 4.01
CA ASP A 120 25.70 4.59 3.31
C ASP A 120 24.41 4.34 2.52
N GLU A 121 24.52 4.28 1.20
CA GLU A 121 23.39 4.00 0.30
C GLU A 121 22.77 2.61 0.53
N SER A 122 23.49 1.69 1.17
CA SER A 122 22.96 0.37 1.53
C SER A 122 21.86 0.44 2.59
N GLU A 123 21.70 1.57 3.29
CA GLU A 123 20.63 1.80 4.27
C GLU A 123 19.34 2.34 3.65
N LEU A 124 19.35 2.72 2.36
CA LEU A 124 18.14 3.15 1.66
C LEU A 124 17.10 2.03 1.60
N PRO A 125 15.79 2.36 1.45
CA PRO A 125 14.76 1.36 1.20
C PRO A 125 15.15 0.43 0.03
N ASN A 126 15.20 -0.87 0.31
CA ASN A 126 15.67 -1.85 -0.65
C ASN A 126 14.74 -1.92 -1.88
N LYS A 127 15.27 -1.58 -3.05
CA LYS A 127 14.48 -1.47 -4.29
C LYS A 127 13.83 -2.80 -4.71
N GLN A 128 14.43 -3.95 -4.40
CA GLN A 128 13.87 -5.27 -4.72
C GLN A 128 12.67 -5.59 -3.82
N LEU A 129 12.78 -5.31 -2.51
CA LEU A 129 11.66 -5.46 -1.57
C LEU A 129 10.49 -4.54 -1.95
N LEU A 130 10.78 -3.29 -2.31
CA LEU A 130 9.77 -2.33 -2.77
C LEU A 130 9.06 -2.83 -4.03
N MET A 131 9.83 -3.34 -5.01
CA MET A 131 9.28 -3.88 -6.25
C MET A 131 8.40 -5.11 -6.01
N PHE A 132 8.82 -6.01 -5.11
CA PHE A 132 8.01 -7.15 -4.75
C PHE A 132 6.70 -6.73 -4.07
N HIS A 133 6.74 -5.82 -3.09
CA HIS A 133 5.53 -5.28 -2.45
C HIS A 133 4.60 -4.64 -3.47
N TYR A 134 5.15 -3.85 -4.40
CA TYR A 134 4.42 -3.25 -5.51
C TYR A 134 3.69 -4.29 -6.35
N GLN A 135 4.39 -5.37 -6.74
CA GLN A 135 3.79 -6.47 -7.51
C GLN A 135 2.66 -7.15 -6.74
N GLN A 136 2.82 -7.40 -5.43
CA GLN A 136 1.76 -7.98 -4.61
C GLN A 136 0.52 -7.08 -4.57
N CYS A 137 0.72 -5.76 -4.45
CA CYS A 137 -0.38 -4.80 -4.53
C CYS A 137 -1.06 -4.84 -5.90
N VAL A 138 -0.31 -4.74 -7.00
CA VAL A 138 -0.87 -4.85 -8.36
C VAL A 138 -1.68 -6.13 -8.54
N ILE A 139 -1.13 -7.28 -8.14
CA ILE A 139 -1.80 -8.58 -8.23
C ILE A 139 -3.09 -8.60 -7.42
N LYS A 140 -3.11 -8.05 -6.20
CA LYS A 140 -4.32 -7.94 -5.38
C LYS A 140 -5.44 -7.21 -6.14
N TYR A 141 -5.13 -6.08 -6.77
CA TYR A 141 -6.13 -5.28 -7.48
C TYR A 141 -6.52 -5.87 -8.84
N LEU A 142 -5.58 -6.46 -9.58
CA LEU A 142 -5.89 -7.20 -10.81
C LEU A 142 -6.79 -8.40 -10.52
N ARG A 143 -6.50 -9.17 -9.46
CA ARG A 143 -7.35 -10.30 -9.03
C ARG A 143 -8.70 -9.82 -8.54
N GLY A 144 -8.76 -8.73 -7.78
CA GLY A 144 -10.04 -8.13 -7.36
C GLY A 144 -10.87 -7.64 -8.55
N PHE A 145 -10.23 -7.11 -9.59
CA PHE A 145 -10.89 -6.74 -10.84
C PHE A 145 -11.39 -7.98 -11.62
N ALA A 146 -10.60 -9.05 -11.66
CA ALA A 146 -10.96 -10.32 -12.31
C ALA A 146 -12.04 -11.12 -11.54
N ALA A 147 -12.10 -10.98 -10.20
CA ALA A 147 -13.08 -11.66 -9.34
C ALA A 147 -14.48 -11.02 -9.36
N GLY A 148 -14.67 -9.97 -10.17
CA GLY A 148 -15.98 -9.42 -10.47
C GLY A 148 -16.45 -8.36 -9.49
N PHE A 149 -17.02 -7.31 -10.06
CA PHE A 149 -18.10 -6.55 -9.48
C PHE A 149 -18.92 -7.38 -8.47
N GLU A 150 -19.06 -6.90 -7.24
CA GLU A 150 -20.35 -7.05 -6.58
C GLU A 150 -21.32 -6.21 -7.40
N SER A 151 -22.27 -6.91 -7.99
CA SER A 151 -23.45 -6.38 -8.67
C SER A 151 -23.93 -5.14 -7.91
N GLY A 152 -23.85 -3.97 -8.56
CA GLY A 152 -24.66 -2.86 -8.12
C GLY A 152 -26.10 -3.37 -8.08
N GLY A 153 -26.68 -3.42 -6.88
CA GLY A 153 -28.14 -3.51 -6.68
C GLY A 153 -28.82 -2.23 -7.16
N GLY A 154 -28.49 -1.78 -8.38
CA GLY A 154 -29.32 -0.87 -9.13
C GLY A 154 -30.43 -1.71 -9.72
N GLU A 155 -31.58 -1.69 -9.07
CA GLU A 155 -32.84 -2.11 -9.68
C GLU A 155 -32.96 -1.42 -11.03
N ALA A 156 -32.61 -2.15 -12.10
CA ALA A 156 -33.14 -1.85 -13.40
C ALA A 156 -34.64 -2.09 -13.28
N GLN A 157 -35.41 -1.02 -13.13
CA GLN A 157 -36.85 -1.04 -13.37
C GLN A 157 -37.06 -1.53 -14.81
N VAL A 158 -37.28 -2.84 -14.94
CA VAL A 158 -37.83 -3.42 -16.14
C VAL A 158 -39.30 -3.00 -16.14
N GLY A 159 -39.60 -1.96 -16.92
CA GLY A 159 -40.97 -1.56 -17.21
C GLY A 159 -41.72 -2.71 -17.86
N GLY A 160 -42.46 -3.45 -17.04
CA GLY A 160 -43.45 -4.43 -17.49
C GLY A 160 -44.68 -3.70 -18.01
N ALA A 161 -44.72 -3.42 -19.32
CA ALA A 161 -45.96 -3.11 -20.00
C ALA A 161 -46.69 -4.43 -20.31
N SER A 162 -47.57 -4.85 -19.41
CA SER A 162 -48.59 -5.85 -19.69
C SER A 162 -49.67 -5.21 -20.57
N GLY A 163 -49.89 -5.78 -21.75
CA GLY A 163 -50.92 -5.33 -22.68
C GLY A 163 -52.33 -5.81 -22.32
N GLY A 164 -53.31 -5.13 -22.91
CA GLY A 164 -54.47 -5.77 -23.53
C GLY A 164 -55.83 -5.56 -22.86
N GLU A 165 -56.81 -5.23 -23.72
CA GLU A 165 -58.28 -5.13 -23.54
C GLU A 165 -58.79 -3.73 -23.15
N GLY A 166 -59.62 -3.02 -23.91
CA GLY A 166 -60.34 -3.25 -25.17
C GLY A 166 -61.46 -2.19 -25.29
N SER A 167 -62.04 -2.05 -26.49
CA SER A 167 -63.36 -1.45 -26.78
C SER A 167 -63.45 -0.09 -27.53
N GLU A 168 -63.54 -0.22 -28.86
CA GLU A 168 -64.60 0.27 -29.77
C GLU A 168 -64.80 1.75 -30.20
N ARG A 169 -65.11 1.83 -31.52
CA ARG A 169 -65.81 2.85 -32.36
C ARG A 169 -64.96 3.96 -32.99
N LEU A 170 -64.61 3.83 -34.28
CA LEU A 170 -65.39 3.99 -35.53
C LEU A 170 -65.39 5.44 -36.03
N GLU A 171 -64.65 5.64 -37.13
CA GLU A 171 -64.67 6.82 -37.97
C GLU A 171 -65.90 6.81 -38.89
N GLU A 172 -66.58 7.96 -38.93
CA GLU A 172 -67.37 8.63 -39.99
C GLU A 172 -68.60 9.34 -39.43
#